data_AF-A0A1G8EP97-F1
#
_entry.id   AF-A0A1G8EP97-F1
#
_cell.length_a   1.000
_cell.length_b   1.000
_cell.length_c   1.000
_cell.angle_alpha   90.00
_cell.angle_beta   90.00
_cell.angle_gamma   90.00
#
_symmetry.space_group_name_H-M   'P 1'
#
loop_
_entity.id
_entity.type
_entity.pdbx_description
1 polymer ?
#
loop_
_entity_poly.entity_id
_entity_poly.type
_entity_poly.pdbx_seq_one_letter_code
_entity_poly.pdbx_strand_id
1 'polypeptide(L)'
;YLGQLDNVLKNQGTIKTADENTGQTVEPQNAGTRKIIITAMVIKGKLKMNWKYRCDLFDGQTIEKISDDYIQKIESIILHCSTRQQTKRSVSDIGMSGIASNQELDEFIKANKTSNDIIF
;
A
#
# COMPACT_ATOMS: atom_id res chain seq x y z
N TYR A 1 -3.08 6.05 1.85
CA TYR A 1 -3.58 5.00 0.96
C TYR A 1 -5.10 5.06 0.95
N LEU A 2 -5.72 5.13 -0.23
CA LEU A 2 -7.17 5.27 -0.38
C LEU A 2 -7.91 3.95 -0.58
N GLY A 3 -7.20 2.82 -0.54
CA GLY A 3 -7.80 1.50 -0.73
C GLY A 3 -7.89 1.05 -2.19
N GLN A 4 -8.67 0.00 -2.40
CA GLN A 4 -8.93 -0.63 -3.70
C GLN A 4 -10.33 -0.25 -4.19
N LEU A 5 -10.40 0.76 -5.06
CA LEU A 5 -11.67 1.27 -5.59
C LEU A 5 -12.36 0.28 -6.54
N ASP A 6 -11.60 -0.65 -7.12
CA ASP A 6 -12.15 -1.71 -7.98
C ASP A 6 -13.21 -2.56 -7.26
N ASN A 7 -13.08 -2.79 -5.96
CA ASN A 7 -14.07 -3.59 -5.21
C ASN A 7 -15.40 -2.85 -5.04
N VAL A 8 -15.35 -1.51 -4.98
CA VAL A 8 -16.54 -0.66 -4.90
C VAL A 8 -17.21 -0.54 -6.27
N LEU A 9 -16.42 -0.47 -7.35
CA LEU A 9 -16.90 -0.24 -8.72
C LEU A 9 -17.33 -1.54 -9.46
N LYS A 10 -16.83 -2.71 -9.04
CA LYS A 10 -17.18 -4.01 -9.65
C LYS A 10 -18.53 -4.55 -9.22
N ASN A 11 -18.99 -4.20 -8.02
CA ASN A 11 -20.38 -4.43 -7.66
C ASN A 11 -21.22 -3.55 -8.59
N GLN A 12 -22.21 -4.14 -9.28
CA GLN A 12 -23.09 -3.50 -10.28
C GLN A 12 -23.98 -2.40 -9.66
N GLY A 13 -23.38 -1.48 -8.91
CA GLY A 13 -24.02 -0.35 -8.30
C GLY A 13 -24.10 0.82 -9.27
N THR A 14 -25.05 1.71 -8.99
CA THR A 14 -25.36 2.93 -9.74
C THR A 14 -24.18 3.92 -9.84
N ILE A 15 -23.10 3.72 -9.08
CA ILE A 15 -21.93 4.60 -9.02
C ILE A 15 -20.86 4.15 -10.03
N LYS A 16 -20.46 5.07 -10.91
CA LYS A 16 -19.40 4.89 -11.92
C LYS A 16 -18.39 6.02 -11.83
N THR A 17 -17.18 5.79 -12.36
CA THR A 17 -16.20 6.87 -12.58
C THR A 17 -16.67 7.76 -13.72
N ALA A 18 -16.56 9.07 -13.54
CA ALA A 18 -16.77 10.03 -14.62
C ALA A 18 -15.44 10.34 -15.31
N ASP A 19 -15.48 10.52 -16.64
CA ASP A 19 -14.30 10.89 -17.44
C ASP A 19 -13.97 12.39 -17.35
N GLU A 20 -14.89 13.19 -16.80
CA GLU A 20 -14.75 14.62 -16.65
C GLU A 20 -13.77 15.00 -15.53
N ASN A 21 -13.12 16.16 -15.70
CA ASN A 21 -12.18 16.67 -14.73
C ASN A 21 -12.93 17.15 -13.48
N THR A 22 -12.56 16.62 -12.31
CA THR A 22 -13.13 17.00 -11.02
C THR A 22 -12.78 18.43 -10.58
N GLY A 23 -11.93 19.13 -11.35
CA GLY A 23 -11.32 20.37 -10.93
C GLY A 23 -10.32 20.16 -9.81
N GLN A 24 -9.94 21.25 -9.13
CA GLN A 24 -9.01 21.18 -8.01
C GLN A 24 -9.69 20.58 -6.78
N THR A 25 -9.23 19.41 -6.35
CA THR A 25 -9.75 18.72 -5.15
C THR A 25 -9.37 19.42 -3.83
N VAL A 26 -8.43 20.37 -3.89
CA VAL A 26 -7.94 21.15 -2.74
C VAL A 26 -7.73 22.57 -3.22
N GLU A 27 -8.24 23.54 -2.45
CA GLU A 27 -8.02 24.95 -2.72
C GLU A 27 -6.52 25.31 -2.60
N PRO A 28 -5.94 26.12 -3.50
CA PRO A 28 -4.50 26.45 -3.48
C PRO A 28 -4.04 27.06 -2.16
N GLN A 29 -4.90 27.84 -1.50
CA GLN A 29 -4.64 28.48 -0.21
C GLN A 29 -4.73 27.50 0.96
N ASN A 30 -5.41 26.35 0.77
CA ASN A 30 -5.66 25.34 1.77
C ASN A 30 -4.78 24.09 1.57
N ALA A 31 -3.73 24.17 0.73
CA ALA A 31 -2.74 23.12 0.53
C ALA A 31 -1.97 22.74 1.82
N GLY A 32 -2.14 23.53 2.89
CA GLY A 32 -1.63 23.24 4.22
C GLY A 32 -0.12 23.35 4.33
N THR A 33 0.39 23.25 5.55
CA THR A 33 1.82 23.30 5.91
C THR A 33 2.65 22.14 5.34
N ARG A 34 2.06 21.24 4.53
CA ARG A 34 2.69 20.01 4.06
C ARG A 34 3.50 20.30 2.80
N LYS A 35 4.77 19.91 2.85
CA LYS A 35 5.74 20.10 1.75
C LYS A 35 5.45 19.17 0.55
N ILE A 36 5.08 17.94 0.84
CA ILE A 36 4.73 16.89 -0.14
C ILE A 36 3.54 16.10 0.41
N ILE A 37 2.58 15.77 -0.45
CA ILE A 37 1.43 14.91 -0.18
C ILE A 37 1.45 13.79 -1.22
N ILE A 38 1.47 12.55 -0.74
CA ILE A 38 1.46 11.36 -1.58
C ILE A 38 0.13 10.64 -1.38
N THR A 39 -0.62 10.46 -2.47
CA THR A 39 -1.88 9.71 -2.46
C THR A 39 -1.73 8.48 -3.35
N ALA A 40 -2.22 7.32 -2.91
CA ALA A 40 -2.12 6.07 -3.65
C ALA A 40 -3.45 5.32 -3.64
N MET A 41 -3.79 4.72 -4.78
CA MET A 41 -5.03 3.97 -5.01
C MET A 41 -4.80 2.86 -6.03
N VAL A 42 -5.59 1.79 -5.97
CA VAL A 42 -5.61 0.76 -7.02
C VAL A 42 -6.84 0.97 -7.89
N ILE A 43 -6.60 1.17 -9.20
CA ILE A 43 -7.64 1.33 -10.22
C ILE A 43 -7.32 0.38 -11.38
N LYS A 44 -8.30 -0.42 -11.79
CA LYS A 44 -8.18 -1.43 -12.85
C LYS A 44 -6.99 -2.37 -12.62
N GLY A 45 -6.78 -2.79 -11.37
CA GLY A 45 -5.69 -3.67 -10.95
C GLY A 45 -4.30 -3.04 -10.98
N LYS A 46 -4.18 -1.72 -11.19
CA LYS A 46 -2.89 -1.01 -11.22
C LYS A 46 -2.80 -0.03 -10.06
N LEU A 47 -1.65 -0.05 -9.36
CA LEU A 47 -1.33 0.97 -8.36
C LEU A 47 -1.08 2.30 -9.08
N LYS A 48 -1.85 3.33 -8.72
CA LYS A 48 -1.67 4.70 -9.17
C LYS A 48 -1.28 5.57 -7.98
N MET A 49 -0.21 6.33 -8.14
CA MET A 49 0.27 7.27 -7.14
C MET A 49 0.19 8.70 -7.67
N ASN A 50 -0.24 9.63 -6.82
CA ASN A 50 -0.29 11.06 -7.09
C ASN A 50 0.58 11.80 -6.08
N TRP A 51 1.52 12.57 -6.60
CA TRP A 51 2.43 13.38 -5.82
C TRP A 51 2.05 14.84 -5.99
N LYS A 52 1.62 15.48 -4.90
CA LYS A 52 1.42 16.92 -4.84
C LYS A 52 2.54 17.50 -3.99
N TYR A 53 3.14 18.58 -4.47
CA TYR A 53 4.26 19.21 -3.79
C TYR A 53 4.21 20.71 -3.98
N ARG A 54 4.94 21.40 -3.11
CA ARG A 54 5.14 22.84 -3.16
C ARG A 54 6.21 23.18 -4.19
N CYS A 55 5.80 23.79 -5.31
CA CYS A 55 6.71 24.19 -6.39
C CYS A 55 7.65 25.34 -5.99
N ASP A 56 7.35 26.04 -4.91
CA ASP A 56 8.26 27.01 -4.29
C ASP A 56 9.39 26.37 -3.48
N LEU A 57 9.28 25.07 -3.15
CA LEU A 57 10.26 24.31 -2.37
C LEU A 57 10.98 23.22 -3.17
N PHE A 58 10.34 22.67 -4.21
CA PHE A 58 10.89 21.60 -5.04
C PHE A 58 10.59 21.85 -6.51
N ASP A 59 11.58 21.58 -7.37
CA ASP A 59 11.34 21.45 -8.79
C ASP A 59 10.71 20.10 -9.15
N GLY A 60 10.13 20.02 -10.34
CA GLY A 60 9.49 18.79 -10.82
C GLY A 60 10.45 17.63 -11.00
N GLN A 61 11.69 17.89 -11.41
CA GLN A 61 12.71 16.86 -11.64
C GLN A 61 13.09 16.12 -10.35
N THR A 62 13.17 16.87 -9.24
CA THR A 62 13.46 16.32 -7.92
C THR A 62 12.36 15.38 -7.47
N ILE A 63 11.09 15.77 -7.66
CA ILE A 63 9.94 14.95 -7.27
C ILE A 63 9.80 13.73 -8.18
N GLU A 64 10.05 13.89 -9.48
CA GLU A 64 10.06 12.79 -10.44
C GLU A 64 11.07 11.73 -10.03
N LYS A 65 12.33 12.13 -9.76
CA LYS A 65 13.37 11.23 -9.28
C LYS A 65 12.97 10.50 -8.00
N ILE A 66 12.42 11.21 -7.01
CA ILE A 66 11.95 10.60 -5.76
C ILE A 66 10.82 9.59 -6.03
N SER A 67 9.91 9.93 -6.95
CA SER A 67 8.79 9.06 -7.29
C SER A 67 9.23 7.78 -8.00
N ASP A 68 10.22 7.87 -8.90
CA ASP A 68 10.80 6.73 -9.59
C ASP A 68 11.54 5.81 -8.61
N ASP A 69 12.38 6.38 -7.75
CA ASP A 69 13.08 5.65 -6.69
C ASP A 69 12.09 4.94 -5.74
N TYR A 70 10.94 5.58 -5.48
CA TYR A 70 9.89 5.01 -4.64
C TYR A 70 9.21 3.80 -5.30
N ILE A 71 8.92 3.88 -6.61
CA ILE A 71 8.36 2.74 -7.37
C ILE A 71 9.35 1.58 -7.40
N GLN A 72 10.62 1.82 -7.69
CA GLN A 72 11.65 0.76 -7.69
C GLN A 72 11.76 0.05 -6.34
N LYS A 73 11.66 0.80 -5.23
CA LYS A 73 11.66 0.21 -3.88
C LYS A 73 10.43 -0.66 -3.62
N ILE A 74 9.24 -0.21 -4.06
CA ILE A 74 8.03 -1.03 -3.96
C ILE A 74 8.18 -2.32 -4.75
N GLU A 75 8.67 -2.24 -5.99
CA GLU A 75 8.88 -3.41 -6.85
C GLU A 75 9.88 -4.38 -6.22
N SER A 76 10.97 -3.87 -5.64
CA SER A 76 11.95 -4.69 -4.90
C SER A 76 11.33 -5.39 -3.70
N ILE A 77 10.49 -4.69 -2.91
CA ILE A 77 9.77 -5.30 -1.79
C ILE A 77 8.80 -6.38 -2.29
N ILE A 78 8.05 -6.12 -3.37
CA ILE A 78 7.13 -7.09 -3.96
C ILE A 78 7.90 -8.33 -4.41
N LEU A 79 9.00 -8.16 -5.15
CA LEU A 79 9.84 -9.27 -5.62
C LEU A 79 10.40 -10.09 -4.44
N HIS A 80 10.91 -9.43 -3.40
CA HIS A 80 11.40 -10.09 -2.20
C HIS A 80 10.30 -10.90 -1.51
N CYS A 81 9.10 -10.34 -1.38
CA CYS A 81 7.96 -11.05 -0.80
C CYS A 81 7.49 -12.23 -1.68
N SER A 82 7.48 -12.07 -3.01
CA SER A 82 7.05 -13.11 -3.95
C SER A 82 8.04 -14.27 -4.08
N THR A 83 9.34 -14.02 -3.88
CA THR A 83 10.38 -15.06 -3.94
C THR A 83 10.48 -15.90 -2.65
N ARG A 84 9.85 -15.46 -1.56
CA ARG A 84 9.75 -16.26 -0.34
C ARG A 84 8.68 -17.35 -0.49
N GLN A 85 9.12 -18.60 -0.42
CA GLN A 85 8.24 -19.79 -0.46
C GLN A 85 7.30 -19.91 0.75
N GLN A 86 7.53 -19.15 1.82
CA GLN A 86 6.69 -19.21 3.02
C GLN A 86 6.25 -17.80 3.43
N THR A 87 4.93 -17.61 3.47
CA THR A 87 4.32 -16.47 4.14
C THR A 87 4.60 -16.59 5.64
N LYS A 88 5.45 -15.72 6.15
CA LYS A 88 5.69 -15.63 7.59
C LYS A 88 4.59 -14.76 8.20
N ARG A 89 3.61 -15.39 8.85
CA ARG A 89 2.62 -14.67 9.65
C ARG A 89 3.31 -14.10 10.89
N SER A 90 3.06 -12.84 11.18
CA SER A 90 3.46 -12.20 12.42
C SER A 90 2.34 -12.32 13.46
N VAL A 91 2.70 -12.18 14.72
CA VAL A 91 1.74 -12.11 15.84
C VAL A 91 0.71 -10.99 15.64
N SER A 92 1.11 -9.88 15.00
CA SER A 92 0.21 -8.78 14.63
C SER A 92 -0.85 -9.20 13.61
N ASP A 93 -0.54 -10.12 12.70
CA ASP A 93 -1.50 -10.58 11.67
C ASP A 93 -2.64 -11.42 12.26
N ILE A 94 -2.47 -11.95 13.47
CA ILE A 94 -3.46 -12.77 14.19
C ILE A 94 -4.01 -12.08 15.45
N GLY A 95 -3.75 -10.78 15.62
CA GLY A 95 -4.30 -9.99 16.73
C GLY A 95 -3.70 -10.32 18.11
N MET A 96 -2.56 -11.00 18.19
CA MET A 96 -1.94 -11.43 19.45
C MET A 96 -0.84 -10.48 19.94
N SER A 97 -0.78 -9.26 19.40
CA SER A 97 0.27 -8.29 19.71
C SER A 97 0.27 -7.96 21.20
N GLY A 98 1.38 -8.23 21.89
CA GLY A 98 1.53 -8.04 23.35
C GLY A 98 1.20 -9.26 24.21
N ILE A 99 0.70 -10.34 23.59
CA ILE A 99 0.41 -11.63 24.26
C ILE A 99 1.50 -12.66 23.91
N ALA A 100 1.95 -12.66 22.66
CA ALA A 100 3.01 -13.56 22.19
C ALA A 100 4.06 -12.78 21.40
N SER A 101 5.29 -13.29 21.37
CA SER A 101 6.37 -12.79 20.54
C SER A 101 6.42 -13.51 19.18
N ASN A 102 6.99 -12.85 18.16
CA ASN A 102 7.21 -13.51 16.86
C ASN A 102 8.15 -14.73 16.99
N GLN A 103 9.00 -14.79 18.02
CA GLN A 103 9.86 -15.94 18.28
C GLN A 103 9.04 -17.15 18.77
N GLU A 104 8.14 -16.96 19.73
CA GLU A 104 7.25 -18.03 20.22
C GLU A 104 6.33 -18.54 19.11
N LEU A 105 5.82 -17.63 18.26
CA LEU A 105 5.04 -18.02 17.09
C LEU A 105 5.86 -18.84 16.09
N ASP A 106 7.12 -18.45 15.84
CA ASP A 106 8.03 -19.20 14.97
C ASP A 106 8.34 -20.60 15.51
N GLU A 107 8.58 -20.72 16.82
CA GLU A 107 8.81 -21.99 17.50
C GLU A 107 7.56 -22.89 17.44
N PHE A 108 6.38 -22.31 17.69
CA PHE A 108 5.10 -23.02 17.55
C PHE A 108 4.86 -23.53 16.12
N ILE A 109 5.10 -22.69 15.10
CA ILE A 109 4.94 -23.08 13.70
C ILE A 109 5.94 -24.18 13.32
N LYS A 110 7.19 -24.13 13.81
CA LYS A 110 8.19 -25.18 13.57
C LYS A 110 7.80 -26.49 14.23
N ALA A 111 7.38 -26.47 15.50
CA ALA A 111 6.97 -27.66 16.23
C ALA A 111 5.79 -28.38 15.54
N ASN A 112 4.82 -27.61 15.04
CA ASN A 112 3.61 -28.13 14.40
C ASN A 112 3.75 -28.42 12.89
N LYS A 113 4.84 -28.03 12.22
CA LYS A 113 5.13 -28.48 10.84
C LYS A 113 5.60 -29.93 10.75
N THR A 114 6.06 -30.51 11.85
CA THR A 114 6.54 -31.90 11.94
C THR A 114 5.42 -32.92 12.11
N SER A 115 4.24 -32.48 12.54
CA SER A 115 3.01 -33.27 12.51
C SER A 115 2.19 -32.83 11.31
N ASN A 116 1.98 -33.74 10.36
CA ASN A 116 1.10 -33.52 9.22
C ASN A 116 -0.28 -33.00 9.69
N ASP A 117 -0.86 -32.11 8.88
CA ASP A 117 -2.20 -31.51 8.98
C ASP A 117 -2.39 -30.29 9.89
N ILE A 118 -2.10 -29.10 9.35
CA ILE A 118 -3.03 -27.97 9.50
C ILE A 118 -3.16 -27.24 8.16
N ILE A 119 -4.26 -27.51 7.47
CA ILE A 119 -4.76 -26.73 6.33
C ILE A 119 -5.21 -25.37 6.88
N PHE A 120 -4.66 -24.28 6.34
CA PHE A 120 -5.28 -22.95 6.34
C PHE A 120 -5.37 -22.45 4.91
#